data_AF-A0A661MYJ7-F1
#
_entry.id   AF-A0A661MYJ7-F1
#
_cell.length_a   1.000
_cell.length_b   1.000
_cell.length_c   1.000
_cell.angle_alpha   90.00
_cell.angle_beta   90.00
_cell.angle_gamma   90.00
#
_symmetry.space_group_name_H-M   'P 1'
#
loop_
_entity.id
_entity.type
_entity.pdbx_description
1 polymer ?
#
loop_
_entity_poly.entity_id
_entity_poly.type
_entity_poly.pdbx_seq_one_letter_code
_entity_poly.pdbx_strand_id
1 'polypeptide(L)'
;WRASRDFIRWLLLDETKIAQEPTSSIYEQYSQIAEELDPYDLQRPSSEWEISEADLLGDLNGPQYRSTRMLDYYSRHGVEFALEKYGLMDEVRKLGFTMPRLTLDPSDPERQHLTMHATKNGEEHLLVEQVLRRVVRPAPEGLEPPGEIEFLYVEWMMLQNPTEEFSLRQPQWPGQEHPGLGVGEQAMHMLFQAATRLGLDGLAHHPSRYHIAFIGGGGSFFLDPEIQGRFEAMREVLLPLDLSEAAWKMERAEVCWSDGEPVEWIPEDIVIPASERLFTYIGSVHYQQPRAAALERARQRGIVLRPRSS
;
A
#
# COMPACT_ATOMS: atom_id res chain seq x y z
N TRP A 1 -11.41 19.71 3.65
CA TRP A 1 -11.59 20.51 2.42
C TRP A 1 -12.97 20.38 1.75
N ARG A 2 -13.69 19.25 1.83
CA ARG A 2 -15.08 19.14 1.31
C ARG A 2 -16.08 20.01 2.08
N ALA A 3 -15.99 20.04 3.41
CA ALA A 3 -16.81 20.88 4.29
C ALA A 3 -16.78 22.38 3.94
N SER A 4 -15.62 22.90 3.53
CA SER A 4 -15.45 24.30 3.13
C SER A 4 -16.17 24.63 1.80
N ARG A 5 -16.26 23.64 0.89
CA ARG A 5 -16.96 23.79 -0.40
C ARG A 5 -18.47 23.79 -0.23
N ASP A 6 -18.97 22.95 0.67
CA ASP A 6 -20.40 22.81 0.92
C ASP A 6 -20.95 24.00 1.74
N PHE A 7 -20.13 24.56 2.63
CA PHE A 7 -20.43 25.82 3.33
C PHE A 7 -20.55 27.01 2.38
N ILE A 8 -19.62 27.15 1.42
CA ILE A 8 -19.67 28.23 0.41
C ILE A 8 -20.87 28.06 -0.54
N ARG A 9 -21.23 26.82 -0.90
CA ARG A 9 -22.43 26.55 -1.71
C ARG A 9 -23.73 26.90 -0.99
N TRP A 10 -23.85 26.54 0.29
CA TRP A 10 -25.00 26.92 1.11
C TRP A 10 -25.17 28.44 1.18
N LEU A 11 -24.07 29.17 1.38
CA LEU A 11 -24.07 30.63 1.51
C LEU A 11 -24.47 31.36 0.21
N LEU A 12 -24.33 30.72 -0.95
CA LEU A 12 -24.53 31.34 -2.27
C LEU A 12 -25.80 30.89 -3.01
N LEU A 13 -26.32 29.69 -2.73
CA LEU A 13 -27.38 29.07 -3.53
C LEU A 13 -28.60 28.61 -2.72
N ASP A 14 -28.55 28.68 -1.39
CA ASP A 14 -29.57 28.11 -0.47
C ASP A 14 -29.91 26.63 -0.76
N GLU A 15 -29.01 25.93 -1.45
CA GLU A 15 -29.11 24.50 -1.75
C GLU A 15 -28.11 23.73 -0.88
N THR A 16 -28.61 23.04 0.14
CA THR A 16 -27.84 22.05 0.89
C THR A 16 -27.99 20.69 0.24
N LYS A 17 -27.04 20.30 -0.62
CA LYS A 17 -26.76 18.87 -0.84
C LYS A 17 -25.78 18.43 0.23
N ILE A 18 -26.31 18.06 1.39
CA ILE A 18 -25.57 17.24 2.34
C ILE A 18 -25.35 15.92 1.62
N ALA A 19 -24.15 15.71 1.06
CA ALA A 19 -23.72 14.36 0.75
C ALA A 19 -23.73 13.65 2.10
N GLN A 20 -24.70 12.76 2.31
CA GLN A 20 -24.69 11.88 3.48
C GLN A 20 -23.31 11.24 3.49
N GLU A 21 -22.53 11.50 4.53
CA GLU A 21 -21.33 10.70 4.76
C GLU A 21 -21.79 9.24 4.77
N PRO A 22 -21.13 8.36 4.01
CA PRO A 22 -21.50 6.96 4.02
C PRO A 22 -21.55 6.50 5.48
N THR A 23 -22.64 5.82 5.84
CA THR A 23 -22.96 5.42 7.22
C THR A 23 -21.91 4.46 7.80
N SER A 24 -21.03 3.92 6.95
CA SER A 24 -19.90 3.06 7.26
C SER A 24 -18.57 3.65 6.79
N SER A 25 -17.50 3.37 7.53
CA SER A 25 -16.13 3.73 7.14
C SER A 25 -15.71 2.99 5.86
N ILE A 26 -14.74 3.54 5.11
CA ILE A 26 -14.17 2.87 3.92
C ILE A 26 -13.68 1.46 4.28
N TYR A 27 -13.06 1.29 5.46
CA TYR A 27 -12.61 -0.01 5.93
C TYR A 27 -13.74 -1.03 6.07
N GLU A 28 -14.87 -0.63 6.65
CA GLU A 28 -16.06 -1.50 6.81
C GLU A 28 -16.65 -1.88 5.45
N GLN A 29 -16.71 -0.93 4.51
CA GLN A 29 -17.19 -1.20 3.15
C GLN A 29 -16.32 -2.24 2.44
N TYR A 30 -15.00 -2.11 2.55
CA TYR A 30 -14.07 -3.03 1.90
C TYR A 30 -14.07 -4.40 2.56
N SER A 31 -14.29 -4.46 3.87
CA SER A 31 -14.46 -5.72 4.60
C SER A 31 -15.75 -6.43 4.19
N GLN A 32 -16.86 -5.68 4.04
CA GLN A 32 -18.11 -6.23 3.52
C GLN A 32 -17.97 -6.78 2.09
N ILE A 33 -17.33 -6.01 1.20
CA ILE A 33 -17.03 -6.50 -0.17
C ILE A 33 -16.20 -7.79 -0.09
N ALA A 34 -15.18 -7.84 0.77
CA ALA A 34 -14.35 -9.01 0.93
C ALA A 34 -15.12 -10.26 1.38
N GLU A 35 -16.08 -10.09 2.29
CA GLU A 35 -16.96 -11.16 2.77
C GLU A 35 -17.95 -11.66 1.69
N GLU A 36 -18.39 -10.78 0.80
CA GLU A 36 -19.30 -11.11 -0.31
C GLU A 36 -18.61 -11.81 -1.49
N LEU A 37 -17.28 -11.69 -1.62
CA LEU A 37 -16.53 -12.32 -2.71
C LEU A 37 -16.46 -13.84 -2.51
N ASP A 38 -17.20 -14.58 -3.35
CA ASP A 38 -17.18 -16.04 -3.37
C ASP A 38 -15.75 -16.55 -3.73
N PRO A 39 -15.13 -17.41 -2.89
CA PRO A 39 -13.87 -18.07 -3.22
C PRO A 39 -13.84 -18.73 -4.61
N TYR A 40 -14.97 -19.25 -5.09
CA TYR A 40 -15.07 -19.83 -6.43
C TYR A 40 -14.78 -18.80 -7.52
N ASP A 41 -15.37 -17.61 -7.47
CA ASP A 41 -15.16 -16.56 -8.46
C ASP A 41 -13.71 -16.05 -8.46
N LEU A 42 -13.07 -16.03 -7.29
CA LEU A 42 -11.66 -15.63 -7.13
C LEU A 42 -10.65 -16.66 -7.68
N GLN A 43 -11.04 -17.93 -7.75
CA GLN A 43 -10.17 -19.04 -8.15
C GLN A 43 -10.49 -19.58 -9.56
N ARG A 44 -11.65 -19.23 -10.12
CA ARG A 44 -12.14 -19.77 -11.39
C ARG A 44 -11.18 -19.40 -12.54
N PRO A 45 -10.79 -20.35 -13.41
CA PRO A 45 -9.95 -20.06 -14.57
C PRO A 45 -10.65 -19.11 -15.56
N SER A 46 -9.85 -18.28 -16.24
CA SER A 46 -10.32 -17.25 -17.18
C SER A 46 -10.85 -17.79 -18.52
N SER A 47 -10.63 -19.08 -18.82
CA SER A 47 -11.03 -19.75 -20.06
C SER A 47 -11.47 -21.19 -19.76
N GLU A 48 -12.47 -21.69 -20.50
CA GLU A 48 -12.84 -23.11 -20.51
C GLU A 48 -11.62 -23.95 -20.94
N TRP A 49 -11.08 -24.75 -20.03
CA TRP A 49 -10.17 -25.87 -20.33
C TRP A 49 -8.99 -25.54 -21.27
N GLU A 50 -8.19 -24.53 -20.95
CA GLU A 50 -6.79 -24.52 -21.41
C GLU A 50 -5.97 -25.34 -20.40
N ILE A 51 -5.97 -26.67 -20.59
CA ILE A 51 -4.90 -27.51 -20.03
C ILE A 51 -3.64 -27.04 -20.72
N SER A 52 -2.75 -26.38 -19.99
CA SER A 52 -1.45 -25.97 -20.52
C SER A 52 -0.56 -27.20 -20.68
N GLU A 53 0.41 -27.15 -21.60
CA GLU A 53 1.40 -28.23 -21.73
C GLU A 53 2.14 -28.50 -20.41
N ALA A 54 2.23 -27.50 -19.53
CA ALA A 54 2.78 -27.62 -18.18
C ALA A 54 1.93 -28.49 -17.25
N ASP A 55 0.60 -28.50 -17.39
CA ASP A 55 -0.31 -29.37 -16.64
C ASP A 55 -0.15 -30.85 -17.04
N LEU A 56 0.36 -31.11 -18.26
CA LEU A 56 0.64 -32.44 -18.79
C LEU A 56 2.09 -32.90 -18.55
N LEU A 57 3.05 -31.96 -18.44
CA LEU A 57 4.49 -32.24 -18.37
C LEU A 57 5.09 -32.23 -16.96
N GLY A 58 4.29 -31.96 -15.92
CA GLY A 58 4.74 -31.97 -14.52
C GLY A 58 5.40 -33.27 -14.04
N ASP A 59 5.24 -34.37 -14.80
CA ASP A 59 5.76 -35.70 -14.47
C ASP A 59 7.18 -35.99 -14.99
N LEU A 60 7.80 -35.10 -15.79
CA LEU A 60 9.06 -35.44 -16.49
C LEU A 60 10.32 -34.67 -16.08
N ASN A 61 10.25 -33.54 -15.35
CA ASN A 61 11.44 -32.75 -15.02
C ASN A 61 11.36 -31.98 -13.68
N GLY A 62 11.40 -32.69 -12.54
CA GLY A 62 11.64 -32.10 -11.20
C GLY A 62 10.62 -31.02 -10.75
N PRO A 63 10.72 -30.51 -9.51
CA PRO A 63 9.76 -29.52 -9.02
C PRO A 63 10.09 -28.14 -9.62
N GLN A 64 9.53 -27.84 -10.79
CA GLN A 64 9.35 -26.47 -11.23
C GLN A 64 8.07 -25.96 -10.57
N TYR A 65 8.19 -25.14 -9.52
CA TYR A 65 7.03 -24.41 -9.03
C TYR A 65 6.53 -23.53 -10.19
N ARG A 66 5.41 -23.95 -10.79
CA ARG A 66 4.75 -23.25 -11.89
C ARG A 66 3.30 -23.06 -11.46
N SER A 67 3.10 -22.21 -10.46
CA SER A 67 1.75 -21.84 -10.07
C SER A 67 1.06 -21.17 -11.26
N THR A 68 -0.21 -21.46 -11.47
CA THR A 68 -1.06 -20.79 -12.47
C THR A 68 -1.87 -19.66 -11.85
N ARG A 69 -1.70 -19.42 -10.54
CA ARG A 69 -2.47 -18.50 -9.73
C ARG A 69 -1.56 -17.57 -8.94
N MET A 70 -1.91 -16.29 -8.92
CA MET A 70 -1.26 -15.34 -8.02
C MET A 70 -1.50 -15.75 -6.56
N LEU A 71 -0.43 -15.75 -5.80
CA LEU A 71 -0.37 -16.11 -4.38
C LEU A 71 -0.98 -17.50 -4.13
N ASP A 72 -0.89 -18.44 -5.08
CA ASP A 72 -1.52 -19.77 -5.05
C ASP A 72 -3.04 -19.78 -4.87
N TYR A 73 -3.69 -18.63 -5.06
CA TYR A 73 -5.10 -18.46 -4.77
C TYR A 73 -5.85 -17.79 -5.92
N TYR A 74 -5.39 -16.64 -6.38
CA TYR A 74 -6.15 -15.81 -7.32
C TYR A 74 -5.85 -16.18 -8.77
N SER A 75 -6.89 -16.50 -9.53
CA SER A 75 -6.77 -16.58 -11.00
C SER A 75 -6.75 -15.17 -11.61
N ARG A 76 -6.36 -15.04 -12.89
CA ARG A 76 -6.47 -13.75 -13.61
C ARG A 76 -7.88 -13.17 -13.56
N HIS A 77 -8.87 -14.00 -13.86
CA HIS A 77 -10.27 -13.60 -13.79
C HIS A 77 -10.68 -13.18 -12.37
N GLY A 78 -10.22 -13.89 -11.35
CA GLY A 78 -10.49 -13.57 -9.96
C GLY A 78 -9.91 -12.21 -9.54
N VAL A 79 -8.70 -11.89 -9.99
CA VAL A 79 -8.11 -10.56 -9.75
C VAL A 79 -8.89 -9.48 -10.50
N GLU A 80 -9.23 -9.68 -11.77
CA GLU A 80 -10.06 -8.73 -12.54
C GLU A 80 -11.42 -8.50 -11.86
N PHE A 81 -12.09 -9.58 -11.45
CA PHE A 81 -13.36 -9.52 -10.74
C PHE A 81 -13.25 -8.77 -9.41
N ALA A 82 -12.20 -9.02 -8.62
CA ALA A 82 -11.94 -8.28 -7.39
C ALA A 82 -11.74 -6.78 -7.69
N LEU A 83 -10.92 -6.42 -8.68
CA LEU A 83 -10.67 -5.03 -9.06
C LEU A 83 -11.96 -4.29 -9.47
N GLU A 84 -12.89 -4.96 -10.14
CA GLU A 84 -14.23 -4.43 -10.43
C GLU A 84 -15.04 -4.22 -9.14
N LYS A 85 -15.08 -5.24 -8.27
CA LYS A 85 -15.88 -5.21 -7.03
C LYS A 85 -15.44 -4.16 -6.03
N TYR A 86 -14.13 -3.93 -5.92
CA TYR A 86 -13.57 -2.83 -5.12
C TYR A 86 -13.64 -1.46 -5.82
N GLY A 87 -14.14 -1.40 -7.07
CA GLY A 87 -14.34 -0.16 -7.81
C GLY A 87 -13.08 0.46 -8.42
N LEU A 88 -11.93 -0.23 -8.41
CA LEU A 88 -10.69 0.28 -8.99
C LEU A 88 -10.83 0.46 -10.51
N MET A 89 -11.48 -0.48 -11.19
CA MET A 89 -11.73 -0.39 -12.63
C MET A 89 -12.64 0.80 -12.98
N ASP A 90 -13.58 1.14 -12.10
CA ASP A 90 -14.44 2.31 -12.30
C ASP A 90 -13.68 3.63 -12.15
N GLU A 91 -12.75 3.72 -11.20
CA GLU A 91 -11.87 4.88 -11.07
C GLU A 91 -10.97 5.05 -12.31
N VAL A 92 -10.41 3.95 -12.83
CA VAL A 92 -9.64 3.95 -14.09
C VAL A 92 -10.49 4.46 -15.26
N ARG A 93 -11.73 3.98 -15.39
CA ARG A 93 -12.67 4.45 -16.43
C ARG A 93 -13.03 5.92 -16.29
N LYS A 94 -13.25 6.42 -15.08
CA LYS A 94 -13.55 7.84 -14.80
C LYS A 94 -12.43 8.78 -15.26
N LEU A 95 -11.18 8.30 -15.25
CA LEU A 95 -10.01 9.03 -15.75
C LEU A 95 -9.88 9.02 -17.29
N GLY A 96 -10.82 8.39 -18.00
CA GLY A 96 -10.88 8.30 -19.46
C GLY A 96 -10.09 7.14 -20.05
N PHE A 97 -9.56 6.24 -19.22
CA PHE A 97 -8.93 5.02 -19.70
C PHE A 97 -9.99 3.96 -20.05
N THR A 98 -9.72 3.21 -21.10
CA THR A 98 -10.61 2.19 -21.68
C THR A 98 -9.84 0.90 -21.90
N MET A 99 -10.54 -0.22 -22.05
CA MET A 99 -9.92 -1.54 -22.32
C MET A 99 -8.78 -1.89 -21.34
N PRO A 100 -9.02 -1.91 -20.02
CA PRO A 100 -8.00 -2.35 -19.07
C PRO A 100 -7.63 -3.81 -19.35
N ARG A 101 -6.32 -4.07 -19.46
CA ARG A 101 -5.75 -5.39 -19.73
C ARG A 101 -4.82 -5.77 -18.59
N LEU A 102 -5.23 -6.77 -17.82
CA LEU A 102 -4.44 -7.32 -16.72
C LEU A 102 -3.54 -8.46 -17.22
N THR A 103 -2.27 -8.43 -16.85
CA THR A 103 -1.32 -9.53 -17.07
C THR A 103 -0.75 -9.96 -15.73
N LEU A 104 -0.76 -11.27 -15.48
CA LEU A 104 -0.24 -11.89 -14.26
C LEU A 104 0.86 -12.87 -14.63
N ASP A 105 1.94 -12.86 -13.87
CA ASP A 105 3.00 -13.85 -13.91
C ASP A 105 3.25 -14.42 -12.50
N PRO A 106 2.60 -15.53 -12.16
CA PRO A 106 2.77 -16.22 -10.88
C PRO A 106 3.92 -17.25 -10.87
N SER A 107 4.74 -17.31 -11.92
CA SER A 107 5.70 -18.41 -12.12
C SER A 107 6.83 -18.44 -11.09
N ASP A 108 7.25 -17.29 -10.56
CA ASP A 108 8.22 -17.18 -9.47
C ASP A 108 7.49 -16.88 -8.14
N PRO A 109 7.48 -17.81 -7.16
CA PRO A 109 6.82 -17.59 -5.87
C PRO A 109 7.41 -16.43 -5.07
N GLU A 110 8.70 -16.13 -5.28
CA GLU A 110 9.38 -15.04 -4.60
C GLU A 110 9.18 -13.70 -5.33
N ARG A 111 8.70 -13.71 -6.58
CA ARG A 111 8.49 -12.51 -7.40
C ARG A 111 7.34 -12.68 -8.37
N GLN A 112 6.12 -12.59 -7.86
CA GLN A 112 4.93 -12.68 -8.71
C GLN A 112 4.58 -11.29 -9.24
N HIS A 113 4.48 -11.17 -10.56
CA HIS A 113 4.23 -9.89 -11.22
C HIS A 113 2.76 -9.70 -11.61
N LEU A 114 2.27 -8.48 -11.44
CA LEU A 114 0.99 -8.02 -11.95
C LEU A 114 1.20 -6.71 -12.69
N THR A 115 0.70 -6.62 -13.91
CA THR A 115 0.65 -5.35 -14.67
C THR A 115 -0.74 -5.08 -15.20
N MET A 116 -1.13 -3.80 -15.23
CA MET A 116 -2.35 -3.35 -15.88
C MET A 116 -2.03 -2.25 -16.88
N HIS A 117 -2.37 -2.52 -18.14
CA HIS A 117 -2.36 -1.52 -19.20
C HIS A 117 -3.78 -1.05 -19.49
N ALA A 118 -3.95 0.18 -19.96
CA ALA A 118 -5.23 0.65 -20.48
C ALA A 118 -5.03 1.69 -21.59
N THR A 119 -6.03 1.86 -22.44
CA THR A 119 -5.99 2.76 -23.58
C THR A 119 -6.65 4.10 -23.28
N LYS A 120 -5.99 5.21 -23.60
CA LYS A 120 -6.57 6.55 -23.59
C LYS A 120 -6.11 7.30 -24.84
N ASN A 121 -7.00 8.01 -25.51
CA ASN A 121 -6.72 8.72 -26.76
C ASN A 121 -6.09 7.86 -27.89
N GLY A 122 -6.37 6.56 -27.90
CA GLY A 122 -5.85 5.62 -28.90
C GLY A 122 -4.45 5.05 -28.60
N GLU A 123 -3.84 5.42 -27.47
CA GLU A 123 -2.54 4.91 -27.04
C GLU A 123 -2.68 4.02 -25.80
N GLU A 124 -1.90 2.94 -25.72
CA GLU A 124 -1.86 2.05 -24.55
C GLU A 124 -0.83 2.57 -23.53
N HIS A 125 -1.20 2.58 -22.26
CA HIS A 125 -0.37 3.08 -21.17
C HIS A 125 -0.29 2.06 -20.03
N LEU A 126 0.90 1.88 -19.44
CA LEU A 126 1.09 1.12 -18.22
C LEU A 126 0.64 1.95 -17.01
N LEU A 127 -0.43 1.51 -16.35
CA LEU A 127 -1.02 2.22 -15.21
C LEU A 127 -0.62 1.63 -13.87
N VAL A 128 -0.48 0.30 -13.82
CA VAL A 128 -0.16 -0.44 -12.60
C VAL A 128 0.93 -1.45 -12.88
N GLU A 129 1.94 -1.48 -12.01
CA GLU A 129 2.91 -2.56 -11.92
C GLU A 129 3.09 -2.93 -10.45
N GLN A 130 3.00 -4.21 -10.13
CA GLN A 130 3.15 -4.72 -8.78
C GLN A 130 4.01 -5.98 -8.78
N VAL A 131 4.83 -6.11 -7.74
CA VAL A 131 5.55 -7.35 -7.42
C VAL A 131 5.15 -7.76 -6.02
N LEU A 132 4.54 -8.94 -5.94
CA LEU A 132 4.00 -9.51 -4.71
C LEU A 132 4.67 -10.84 -4.41
N ARG A 133 4.77 -11.16 -3.13
CA ARG A 133 5.22 -12.48 -2.67
C ARG A 133 4.70 -12.76 -1.27
N ARG A 134 4.71 -14.04 -0.88
CA ARG A 134 4.53 -14.41 0.54
C ARG A 134 5.89 -14.40 1.22
N VAL A 135 5.93 -13.86 2.43
CA VAL A 135 7.17 -13.76 3.20
C VAL A 135 6.96 -14.36 4.57
N VAL A 136 7.85 -15.28 4.94
CA VAL A 136 7.95 -15.78 6.31
C VAL A 136 9.07 -15.04 7.05
N ARG A 137 8.82 -14.67 8.30
CA ARG A 137 9.81 -14.07 9.20
C ARG A 137 9.76 -14.74 10.58
N PRO A 138 10.88 -14.74 11.32
CA PRO A 138 10.85 -15.05 12.74
C PRO A 138 9.91 -14.09 13.47
N ALA A 139 9.08 -14.59 14.39
CA ALA A 139 8.29 -13.72 15.25
C ALA A 139 9.21 -12.88 16.15
N PRO A 140 8.86 -11.61 16.40
CA PRO A 140 9.55 -10.81 17.39
C PRO A 140 9.34 -11.37 18.82
N GLU A 141 10.28 -11.04 19.70
CA GLU A 141 10.20 -11.42 21.11
C GLU A 141 8.93 -10.84 21.77
N GLY A 142 8.19 -11.68 22.50
CA GLY A 142 6.96 -11.28 23.19
C GLY A 142 5.69 -11.37 22.34
N LEU A 143 5.76 -11.85 21.10
CA LEU A 143 4.59 -12.21 20.30
C LEU A 143 4.04 -13.59 20.73
N GLU A 144 2.73 -13.65 20.96
CA GLU A 144 2.03 -14.85 21.44
C GLU A 144 0.87 -15.23 20.50
N PRO A 145 0.76 -16.49 20.05
CA PRO A 145 1.70 -17.59 20.26
C PRO A 145 3.02 -17.36 19.49
N PRO A 146 4.18 -17.83 20.02
CA PRO A 146 5.46 -17.70 19.35
C PRO A 146 5.50 -18.52 18.06
N GLY A 147 6.44 -18.22 17.18
CA GLY A 147 6.67 -18.99 15.95
C GLY A 147 7.16 -18.14 14.80
N GLU A 148 6.73 -18.49 13.60
CA GLU A 148 6.93 -17.66 12.42
C GLU A 148 5.70 -16.76 12.20
N ILE A 149 5.93 -15.62 11.57
CA ILE A 149 4.89 -14.72 11.07
C ILE A 149 4.96 -14.66 9.56
N GLU A 150 3.80 -14.62 8.92
CA GLU A 150 3.67 -14.64 7.47
C GLU A 150 3.02 -13.36 6.96
N PHE A 151 3.55 -12.80 5.87
CA PHE A 151 3.06 -11.57 5.28
C PHE A 151 2.75 -11.74 3.80
N LEU A 152 1.70 -11.05 3.34
CA LEU A 152 1.65 -10.63 1.95
C LEU A 152 2.60 -9.46 1.81
N TYR A 153 3.65 -9.61 1.01
CA TYR A 153 4.70 -8.61 0.88
C TYR A 153 4.60 -7.90 -0.47
N VAL A 154 4.47 -6.58 -0.42
CA VAL A 154 4.52 -5.70 -1.60
C VAL A 154 5.96 -5.25 -1.79
N GLU A 155 6.67 -5.92 -2.70
CA GLU A 155 8.06 -5.58 -3.01
C GLU A 155 8.15 -4.35 -3.91
N TRP A 156 7.17 -4.20 -4.81
CA TRP A 156 7.05 -3.05 -5.69
C TRP A 156 5.58 -2.73 -5.94
N MET A 157 5.25 -1.44 -5.98
CA MET A 157 3.95 -0.95 -6.42
C MET A 157 4.12 0.40 -7.10
N MET A 158 3.75 0.44 -8.37
CA MET A 158 3.61 1.65 -9.15
C MET A 158 2.14 1.83 -9.54
N LEU A 159 1.59 3.00 -9.23
CA LEU A 159 0.23 3.40 -9.59
C LEU A 159 0.27 4.79 -10.23
N GLN A 160 0.29 4.83 -11.55
CA GLN A 160 0.58 6.06 -12.30
C GLN A 160 -0.48 6.41 -13.34
N ASN A 161 -0.59 7.70 -13.62
CA ASN A 161 -1.32 8.24 -14.75
C ASN A 161 -0.34 9.01 -15.66
N PRO A 162 0.21 8.36 -16.70
CA PRO A 162 1.21 8.97 -17.57
C PRO A 162 0.62 10.00 -18.56
N THR A 163 -0.70 10.18 -18.57
CA THR A 163 -1.40 11.13 -19.45
C THR A 163 -1.62 12.51 -18.81
N GLU A 164 -1.17 12.67 -17.56
CA GLU A 164 -1.29 13.93 -16.81
C GLU A 164 0.10 14.52 -16.54
N GLU A 165 0.14 15.83 -16.31
CA GLU A 165 1.34 16.56 -15.92
C GLU A 165 1.29 16.94 -14.43
N PHE A 166 2.46 17.07 -13.81
CA PHE A 166 2.54 17.60 -12.45
C PHE A 166 2.06 19.05 -12.41
N SER A 167 1.45 19.43 -11.29
CA SER A 167 0.94 20.79 -11.08
C SER A 167 1.26 21.27 -9.67
N LEU A 168 1.01 22.55 -9.38
CA LEU A 168 1.15 23.07 -8.02
C LEU A 168 0.23 22.37 -7.00
N ARG A 169 -0.89 21.79 -7.46
CA ARG A 169 -1.83 21.03 -6.61
C ARG A 169 -1.48 19.54 -6.52
N GLN A 170 -0.67 19.05 -7.45
CA GLN A 170 -0.19 17.68 -7.50
C GLN A 170 1.28 17.71 -7.88
N PRO A 171 2.15 18.19 -6.96
CA PRO A 171 3.56 18.32 -7.25
C PRO A 171 4.21 16.94 -7.25
N GLN A 172 5.31 16.82 -7.99
CA GLN A 172 6.10 15.60 -8.07
C GLN A 172 6.74 15.27 -6.72
N TRP A 173 6.60 14.03 -6.27
CA TRP A 173 7.35 13.48 -5.13
C TRP A 173 8.68 12.87 -5.56
N PRO A 174 9.66 12.76 -4.64
CA PRO A 174 10.94 12.12 -4.95
C PRO A 174 10.76 10.70 -5.50
N GLY A 175 11.36 10.42 -6.66
CA GLY A 175 11.28 9.12 -7.34
C GLY A 175 10.01 8.89 -8.17
N GLN A 176 9.12 9.88 -8.28
CA GLN A 176 7.91 9.78 -9.08
C GLN A 176 8.16 10.26 -10.52
N GLU A 177 7.84 9.44 -11.52
CA GLU A 177 7.97 9.84 -12.94
C GLU A 177 6.70 10.50 -13.49
N HIS A 178 5.53 10.02 -13.05
CA HIS A 178 4.23 10.50 -13.48
C HIS A 178 3.29 10.76 -12.29
N PRO A 179 2.29 11.67 -12.40
CA PRO A 179 1.25 11.82 -11.40
C PRO A 179 0.60 10.48 -11.03
N GLY A 180 0.23 10.33 -9.76
CA GLY A 180 -0.37 9.09 -9.27
C GLY A 180 -1.75 8.83 -9.88
N LEU A 181 -2.11 7.55 -10.03
CA LEU A 181 -3.42 7.14 -10.57
C LEU A 181 -4.61 7.50 -9.64
N GLY A 182 -4.35 7.87 -8.38
CA GLY A 182 -5.38 8.27 -7.43
C GLY A 182 -6.14 7.12 -6.77
N VAL A 183 -5.69 5.88 -6.97
CA VAL A 183 -6.33 4.65 -6.45
C VAL A 183 -5.51 3.91 -5.38
N GLY A 184 -4.52 4.59 -4.79
CA GLY A 184 -3.58 3.98 -3.85
C GLY A 184 -4.23 3.42 -2.59
N GLU A 185 -5.18 4.15 -1.99
CA GLU A 185 -5.92 3.70 -0.81
C GLU A 185 -6.72 2.43 -1.10
N GLN A 186 -7.43 2.40 -2.23
CA GLN A 186 -8.23 1.26 -2.67
C GLN A 186 -7.36 0.04 -2.96
N ALA A 187 -6.20 0.23 -3.61
CA ALA A 187 -5.25 -0.84 -3.88
C ALA A 187 -4.68 -1.44 -2.58
N MET A 188 -4.29 -0.59 -1.62
CA MET A 188 -3.78 -1.05 -0.32
C MET A 188 -4.85 -1.79 0.48
N HIS A 189 -6.10 -1.31 0.50
CA HIS A 189 -7.19 -2.02 1.16
C HIS A 189 -7.47 -3.38 0.49
N MET A 190 -7.49 -3.45 -0.84
CA MET A 190 -7.68 -4.72 -1.54
C MET A 190 -6.57 -5.74 -1.18
N LEU A 191 -5.31 -5.30 -1.13
CA LEU A 191 -4.19 -6.14 -0.73
C LEU A 191 -4.28 -6.56 0.74
N PHE A 192 -4.73 -5.67 1.63
CA PHE A 192 -4.97 -6.02 3.02
C PHE A 192 -6.05 -7.11 3.14
N GLN A 193 -7.16 -6.99 2.39
CA GLN A 193 -8.19 -8.02 2.34
C GLN A 193 -7.69 -9.33 1.72
N ALA A 194 -6.71 -9.28 0.81
CA ALA A 194 -6.04 -10.48 0.31
C ALA A 194 -5.21 -11.14 1.43
N ALA A 195 -4.42 -10.37 2.18
CA ALA A 195 -3.65 -10.90 3.31
C ALA A 195 -4.55 -11.59 4.35
N THR A 196 -5.64 -10.93 4.75
CA THR A 196 -6.65 -11.50 5.68
C THR A 196 -7.25 -12.80 5.15
N ARG A 197 -7.67 -12.83 3.88
CA ARG A 197 -8.27 -14.03 3.27
C ARG A 197 -7.30 -15.21 3.17
N LEU A 198 -6.03 -14.92 2.95
CA LEU A 198 -4.97 -15.93 2.91
C LEU A 198 -4.54 -16.40 4.30
N GLY A 199 -5.11 -15.85 5.38
CA GLY A 199 -4.79 -16.22 6.76
C GLY A 199 -3.40 -15.76 7.20
N LEU A 200 -2.85 -14.71 6.57
CA LEU A 200 -1.53 -14.17 6.86
C LEU A 200 -1.59 -13.22 8.07
N ASP A 201 -0.44 -12.98 8.71
CA ASP A 201 -0.34 -12.07 9.86
C ASP A 201 -0.49 -10.60 9.50
N GLY A 202 -0.21 -10.23 8.25
CA GLY A 202 -0.37 -8.86 7.79
C GLY A 202 -0.01 -8.63 6.34
N LEU A 203 -0.17 -7.37 5.94
CA LEU A 203 0.37 -6.81 4.71
C LEU A 203 1.67 -6.08 5.04
N ALA A 204 2.76 -6.38 4.34
CA ALA A 204 4.06 -5.77 4.57
C ALA A 204 4.60 -5.10 3.30
N HIS A 205 5.38 -4.04 3.46
CA HIS A 205 6.07 -3.38 2.36
C HIS A 205 7.30 -2.63 2.88
N HIS A 206 8.23 -2.30 1.97
CA HIS A 206 9.51 -1.68 2.31
C HIS A 206 9.60 -0.25 1.74
N PRO A 207 9.26 0.79 2.53
CA PRO A 207 9.28 2.18 2.08
C PRO A 207 10.72 2.67 1.88
N SER A 208 11.16 2.70 0.63
CA SER A 208 12.48 3.25 0.25
C SER A 208 12.62 4.75 0.54
N ARG A 209 11.52 5.46 0.79
CA ARG A 209 11.46 6.90 1.05
C ARG A 209 10.45 7.24 2.14
N TYR A 210 10.71 8.33 2.87
CA TYR A 210 9.87 8.81 3.97
C TYR A 210 8.37 8.94 3.64
N HIS A 211 8.02 9.54 2.51
CA HIS A 211 6.62 9.82 2.17
C HIS A 211 5.81 8.55 1.94
N ILE A 212 6.46 7.46 1.50
CA ILE A 212 5.82 6.15 1.33
C ILE A 212 5.37 5.63 2.70
N ALA A 213 6.25 5.68 3.70
CA ALA A 213 5.90 5.32 5.08
C ALA A 213 4.84 6.23 5.69
N PHE A 214 4.91 7.53 5.41
CA PHE A 214 3.97 8.52 5.94
C PHE A 214 2.53 8.29 5.48
N ILE A 215 2.33 7.93 4.20
CA ILE A 215 1.01 7.70 3.61
C ILE A 215 0.28 6.53 4.29
N GLY A 216 1.00 5.54 4.81
CA GLY A 216 0.44 4.39 5.53
C GLY A 216 -0.34 4.75 6.81
N GLY A 217 -0.16 5.97 7.34
CA GLY A 217 -0.99 6.50 8.42
C GLY A 217 -0.91 5.73 9.74
N GLY A 218 -1.97 5.80 10.55
CA GLY A 218 -2.01 5.23 11.91
C GLY A 218 -2.23 3.72 12.00
N GLY A 219 -2.51 3.04 10.88
CA GLY A 219 -2.69 1.59 10.81
C GLY A 219 -1.44 0.81 10.38
N SER A 220 -0.35 1.51 10.11
CA SER A 220 0.91 0.95 9.60
C SER A 220 2.03 1.15 10.62
N PHE A 221 2.81 0.10 10.87
CA PHE A 221 3.82 0.08 11.92
C PHE A 221 5.12 -0.54 11.40
N PHE A 222 6.28 0.02 11.74
CA PHE A 222 7.54 -0.71 11.58
C PHE A 222 7.54 -1.92 12.51
N LEU A 223 8.02 -3.07 12.04
CA LEU A 223 8.08 -4.26 12.90
C LEU A 223 9.07 -4.06 14.06
N ASP A 224 10.15 -3.31 13.82
CA ASP A 224 11.09 -2.86 14.85
C ASP A 224 10.51 -1.63 15.61
N PRO A 225 10.22 -1.76 16.92
CA PRO A 225 9.66 -0.67 17.70
C PRO A 225 10.61 0.53 17.86
N GLU A 226 11.94 0.34 17.85
CA GLU A 226 12.87 1.47 17.95
C GLU A 226 12.80 2.36 16.71
N ILE A 227 12.70 1.73 15.54
CA ILE A 227 12.53 2.42 14.26
C ILE A 227 11.20 3.14 14.22
N GLN A 228 10.12 2.49 14.69
CA GLN A 228 8.81 3.13 14.84
C GLN A 228 8.89 4.40 15.70
N GLY A 229 9.55 4.35 16.86
CA GLY A 229 9.66 5.50 17.76
C GLY A 229 10.45 6.66 17.13
N ARG A 230 11.53 6.35 16.42
CA ARG A 230 12.30 7.36 15.65
C ARG A 230 11.45 7.96 14.53
N PHE A 231 10.69 7.14 13.80
CA PHE A 231 9.78 7.59 12.75
C PHE A 231 8.70 8.52 13.29
N GLU A 232 8.10 8.20 14.44
CA GLU A 232 7.11 9.05 15.10
C GLU A 232 7.69 10.42 15.46
N ALA A 233 8.92 10.49 15.96
CA ALA A 233 9.59 11.76 16.25
C ALA A 233 9.80 12.61 14.99
N MET A 234 10.24 11.98 13.89
CA MET A 234 10.37 12.67 12.59
C MET A 234 9.02 13.17 12.10
N ARG A 235 7.99 12.33 12.20
CA ARG A 235 6.62 12.63 11.78
C ARG A 235 6.07 13.83 12.54
N GLU A 236 6.30 13.95 13.83
CA GLU A 236 5.84 15.08 14.66
C GLU A 236 6.35 16.44 14.13
N VAL A 237 7.62 16.49 13.70
CA VAL A 237 8.23 17.73 13.18
C VAL A 237 7.81 18.03 11.75
N LEU A 238 7.56 16.99 10.95
CA LEU A 238 7.23 17.13 9.53
C LEU A 238 5.72 17.27 9.25
N LEU A 239 4.85 16.82 10.18
CA LEU A 239 3.39 16.89 10.06
C LEU A 239 2.82 18.29 9.74
N PRO A 240 3.39 19.40 10.26
CA PRO A 240 2.89 20.74 9.94
C PRO A 240 3.15 21.18 8.49
N LEU A 241 4.02 20.49 7.74
CA LEU A 241 4.34 20.80 6.34
C LEU A 241 3.36 20.09 5.40
N ASP A 242 3.26 20.59 4.16
CA ASP A 242 2.71 19.76 3.09
C ASP A 242 3.58 18.51 2.90
N LEU A 243 2.95 17.35 2.63
CA LEU A 243 3.67 16.09 2.47
C LEU A 243 4.76 16.17 1.39
N SER A 244 4.50 16.90 0.31
CA SER A 244 5.46 17.07 -0.79
C SER A 244 6.68 17.86 -0.33
N GLU A 245 6.47 18.88 0.50
CA GLU A 245 7.57 19.64 1.11
C GLU A 245 8.38 18.75 2.06
N ALA A 246 7.71 18.02 2.96
CA ALA A 246 8.35 17.08 3.87
C ALA A 246 9.17 16.02 3.13
N ALA A 247 8.62 15.45 2.06
CA ALA A 247 9.28 14.45 1.21
C ALA A 247 10.59 15.00 0.62
N TRP A 248 10.55 16.20 0.02
CA TRP A 248 11.74 16.81 -0.57
C TRP A 248 12.77 17.26 0.48
N LYS A 249 12.33 17.66 1.68
CA LYS A 249 13.25 17.99 2.77
C LYS A 249 14.02 16.76 3.27
N MET A 250 13.34 15.63 3.42
CA MET A 250 13.99 14.36 3.73
C MET A 250 14.96 13.96 2.62
N GLU A 251 14.52 14.03 1.35
CA GLU A 251 15.34 13.69 0.18
C GLU A 251 16.65 14.49 0.10
N ARG A 252 16.58 15.78 0.44
CA ARG A 252 17.72 16.71 0.37
C ARG A 252 18.55 16.76 1.64
N ALA A 253 18.31 15.87 2.61
CA ALA A 253 18.97 15.88 3.91
C ALA A 253 18.82 17.24 4.65
N GLU A 254 17.69 17.94 4.46
CA GLU A 254 17.37 19.20 5.14
C GLU A 254 16.73 18.99 6.53
N VAL A 255 16.39 17.74 6.87
CA VAL A 255 15.94 17.35 8.21
C VAL A 255 17.17 16.92 8.99
N CYS A 256 17.50 17.62 10.07
CA CYS A 256 18.70 17.38 10.86
C CYS A 256 18.37 17.20 12.33
N TRP A 257 19.21 16.47 13.04
CA TRP A 257 19.25 16.50 14.49
C TRP A 257 19.74 17.88 14.97
N SER A 258 19.42 18.25 16.21
CA SER A 258 19.81 19.56 16.77
C SER A 258 21.33 19.75 16.87
N ASP A 259 22.10 18.65 16.88
CA ASP A 259 23.56 18.64 16.83
C ASP A 259 24.13 18.94 15.44
N GLY A 260 23.28 19.03 14.41
CA GLY A 260 23.64 19.37 13.04
C GLY A 260 23.84 18.16 12.11
N GLU A 261 23.77 16.93 12.61
CA GLU A 261 23.84 15.74 11.76
C GLU A 261 22.51 15.55 10.99
N PRO A 262 22.53 15.19 9.70
CA PRO A 262 21.30 14.84 8.99
C PRO A 262 20.54 13.69 9.66
N VAL A 263 19.22 13.77 9.68
CA VAL A 263 18.37 12.64 10.05
C VAL A 263 18.31 11.70 8.85
N GLU A 264 19.02 10.58 8.96
CA GLU A 264 18.99 9.54 7.95
C GLU A 264 17.60 8.87 7.87
N TRP A 265 17.12 8.62 6.66
CA TRP A 265 15.98 7.73 6.42
C TRP A 265 16.48 6.28 6.48
N ILE A 266 15.93 5.48 7.40
CA ILE A 266 16.23 4.05 7.50
C ILE A 266 15.06 3.30 6.87
N PRO A 267 15.24 2.71 5.67
CA PRO A 267 14.19 1.93 5.03
C PRO A 267 14.14 0.55 5.68
N GLU A 268 13.02 0.23 6.32
CA GLU A 268 12.75 -1.06 6.98
C GLU A 268 11.29 -1.43 6.78
N ASP A 269 10.96 -2.72 6.99
CA ASP A 269 9.63 -3.23 6.70
C ASP A 269 8.55 -2.60 7.59
N ILE A 270 7.53 -2.04 6.94
CA ILE A 270 6.29 -1.60 7.56
C ILE A 270 5.23 -2.67 7.35
N VAL A 271 4.50 -2.97 8.42
CA VAL A 271 3.42 -3.95 8.48
C VAL A 271 2.09 -3.30 8.83
N ILE A 272 1.02 -3.78 8.20
CA ILE A 272 -0.37 -3.54 8.58
C ILE A 272 -0.90 -4.86 9.14
N PRO A 273 -1.18 -4.95 10.46
CA PRO A 273 -1.55 -6.20 11.11
C PRO A 273 -2.93 -6.69 10.64
N ALA A 274 -2.99 -7.93 10.18
CA ALA A 274 -4.23 -8.62 9.79
C ALA A 274 -4.62 -9.73 10.79
N SER A 275 -3.65 -10.29 11.55
CA SER A 275 -3.93 -11.25 12.61
C SER A 275 -4.09 -10.60 13.98
N GLU A 276 -4.93 -11.20 14.83
CA GLU A 276 -5.12 -10.77 16.22
C GLU A 276 -3.81 -10.85 17.02
N ARG A 277 -2.98 -11.87 16.78
CA ARG A 277 -1.70 -12.02 17.48
C ARG A 277 -0.73 -10.89 17.15
N LEU A 278 -0.61 -10.50 15.88
CA LEU A 278 0.27 -9.40 15.50
C LEU A 278 -0.28 -8.06 15.98
N PHE A 279 -1.59 -7.84 15.87
CA PHE A 279 -2.25 -6.65 16.41
C PHE A 279 -2.02 -6.51 17.93
N THR A 280 -2.20 -7.60 18.67
CA THR A 280 -1.96 -7.66 20.12
C THR A 280 -0.50 -7.41 20.47
N TYR A 281 0.44 -7.98 19.70
CA TYR A 281 1.87 -7.72 19.87
C TYR A 281 2.21 -6.23 19.68
N ILE A 282 1.69 -5.57 18.65
CA ILE A 282 1.90 -4.12 18.46
C ILE A 282 1.36 -3.32 19.67
N GLY A 283 0.25 -3.76 20.28
CA GLY A 283 -0.29 -3.18 21.51
C GLY A 283 0.45 -3.57 22.81
N SER A 284 1.37 -4.53 22.76
CA SER A 284 1.99 -5.14 23.94
C SER A 284 3.07 -4.27 24.57
N VAL A 285 3.41 -4.55 25.82
CA VAL A 285 4.53 -3.90 26.52
C VAL A 285 5.87 -4.11 25.79
N HIS A 286 6.06 -5.28 25.17
CA HIS A 286 7.28 -5.64 24.43
C HIS A 286 7.52 -4.73 23.23
N TYR A 287 6.45 -4.27 22.56
CA TYR A 287 6.55 -3.31 21.47
C TYR A 287 6.50 -1.85 21.95
N GLN A 288 5.56 -1.53 22.85
CA GLN A 288 5.25 -0.16 23.25
C GLN A 288 6.38 0.50 24.05
N GLN A 289 7.06 -0.24 24.94
CA GLN A 289 8.16 0.30 25.75
C GLN A 289 9.39 0.73 24.93
N PRO A 290 10.01 -0.14 24.11
CA PRO A 290 11.15 0.28 23.29
C PRO A 290 10.77 1.38 22.29
N ARG A 291 9.55 1.35 21.73
CA ARG A 291 9.05 2.44 20.87
C ARG A 291 9.01 3.77 21.61
N ALA A 292 8.37 3.82 22.78
CA ALA A 292 8.27 5.03 23.57
C ALA A 292 9.65 5.55 24.00
N ALA A 293 10.56 4.64 24.38
CA ALA A 293 11.93 5.00 24.74
C ALA A 293 12.69 5.59 23.54
N ALA A 294 12.56 5.01 22.34
CA ALA A 294 13.20 5.51 21.13
C ALA A 294 12.64 6.88 20.69
N LEU A 295 11.32 7.06 20.76
CA LEU A 295 10.65 8.34 20.52
C LEU A 295 11.18 9.43 21.46
N GLU A 296 11.26 9.13 22.77
CA GLU A 296 11.75 10.09 23.76
C GLU A 296 13.22 10.44 23.55
N ARG A 297 14.08 9.45 23.25
CA ARG A 297 15.49 9.70 22.87
C ARG A 297 15.60 10.63 21.66
N ALA A 298 14.78 10.38 20.62
CA ALA A 298 14.77 11.21 19.42
C ALA A 298 14.28 12.64 19.71
N ARG A 299 13.25 12.81 20.55
CA ARG A 299 12.78 14.13 21.00
C ARG A 299 13.83 14.90 21.80
N GLN A 300 14.54 14.21 22.70
CA GLN A 300 15.61 14.81 23.51
C GLN A 300 16.79 15.26 22.66
N ARG A 301 17.16 14.49 21.64
CA ARG A 301 18.15 14.90 20.64
C ARG A 301 17.64 16.07 19.80
N GLY A 302 16.33 16.11 19.54
CA GLY A 302 15.62 17.16 18.83
C GLY A 302 15.87 17.12 17.32
N ILE A 303 14.83 17.41 16.55
CA ILE A 303 14.87 17.46 15.10
C ILE A 303 14.55 18.88 14.64
N VAL A 304 15.38 19.42 13.76
CA VAL A 304 15.29 20.76 13.21
C VAL A 304 15.29 20.71 11.68
N LEU A 305 14.61 21.68 11.06
CA LEU A 305 14.58 21.84 9.61
C LEU A 305 15.59 22.90 9.20
N ARG A 306 16.55 22.55 8.34
CA ARG A 306 17.45 23.53 7.76
C ARG A 306 16.70 24.39 6.72
N PRO A 307 17.05 25.68 6.61
CA PRO A 307 16.59 26.49 5.50
C PRO A 307 17.14 25.92 4.19
N ARG A 308 16.36 26.08 3.11
CA ARG A 308 16.72 25.63 1.77
C ARG A 308 18.04 26.29 1.38
N SER A 309 19.06 25.50 1.06
CA SER A 309 20.29 26.05 0.49
C SER A 309 19.93 26.61 -0.89
N SER A 310 20.04 27.93 -1.03
CA SER A 310 19.73 28.69 -2.25
C SER A 310 20.65 28.31 -3.40
#